data_AF-A0A645J109-F1
#
_entry.id   AF-A0A645J109-F1
#
_cell.length_a   1.000
_cell.length_b   1.000
_cell.length_c   1.000
_cell.angle_alpha   90.00
_cell.angle_beta   90.00
_cell.angle_gamma   90.00
#
_symmetry.space_group_name_H-M   'P 1'
#
loop_
_entity.id
_entity.type
_entity.pdbx_description
1 polymer ?
#
loop_
_entity_poly.entity_id
_entity_poly.type
_entity_poly.pdbx_seq_one_letter_code
_entity_poly.pdbx_strand_id
1 'polypeptide(L)' 'MMYAGATAVQVGAENCRNPYACKEIIDNLPSLMDKLGIEKLEDIIGRAHQ' A
#
# COMPACT_ATOMS: atom_id res chain seq x y z
N MET A 1 5.99 -0.51 2.82
CA MET A 1 6.86 0.05 1.76
C MET A 1 6.78 1.57 1.73
N MET A 2 5.59 2.17 1.54
CA MET A 2 5.45 3.64 1.56
C MET A 2 5.90 4.25 2.89
N TYR A 3 5.47 3.69 4.03
CA TYR A 3 5.94 4.11 5.36
C TYR A 3 7.46 4.09 5.52
N ALA A 4 8.16 3.19 4.81
CA ALA A 4 9.61 3.08 4.80
C ALA A 4 10.30 4.05 3.82
N GLY A 5 9.56 4.76 2.97
CA GLY A 5 10.08 5.76 2.02
C GLY A 5 9.80 5.51 0.54
N ALA A 6 9.08 4.45 0.18
CA ALA A 6 8.77 4.18 -1.22
C ALA A 6 7.64 5.09 -1.76
N THR A 7 7.83 5.75 -2.90
CA THR A 7 6.79 6.56 -3.56
C THR A 7 5.76 5.71 -4.31
N ALA A 8 6.15 4.51 -4.74
CA ALA A 8 5.30 3.54 -5.42
C ALA A 8 5.67 2.11 -4.99
N VAL A 9 4.76 1.15 -5.21
CA VAL A 9 4.96 -0.25 -4.83
C VAL A 9 4.58 -1.16 -5.99
N GLN A 10 5.46 -2.11 -6.31
CA GLN A 10 5.21 -3.16 -7.30
C GLN A 10 4.83 -4.48 -6.61
N VAL A 11 3.94 -5.25 -7.23
CA VAL A 11 3.56 -6.59 -6.79
C VAL A 11 3.97 -7.60 -7.87
N GLY A 12 4.89 -8.50 -7.55
CA GLY A 12 5.41 -9.51 -8.48
C GLY A 12 4.99 -10.93 -8.09
N ALA A 13 5.66 -11.49 -7.08
CA ALA A 13 5.48 -12.88 -6.67
C ALA A 13 4.03 -13.22 -6.29
N GLU A 14 3.33 -12.31 -5.60
CA GLU A 14 1.93 -12.55 -5.23
C GLU A 14 1.02 -12.57 -6.46
N ASN A 15 1.31 -11.77 -7.49
CA ASN A 15 0.53 -11.79 -8.74
C ASN A 15 0.76 -13.08 -9.55
N CYS A 16 1.94 -13.70 -9.42
CA CYS A 16 2.21 -15.02 -10.03
C CYS A 16 1.41 -16.14 -9.37
N ARG A 17 1.16 -16.03 -8.06
CA ARG A 17 0.37 -17.01 -7.29
C ARG A 17 -1.13 -16.74 -7.39
N ASN A 18 -1.55 -15.48 -7.28
CA ASN A 18 -2.92 -15.01 -7.37
C ASN A 18 -3.04 -13.91 -8.45
N PRO A 19 -3.63 -14.22 -9.62
CA PRO A 19 -3.83 -13.23 -10.69
C PRO A 19 -4.68 -12.00 -10.31
N TYR A 20 -5.44 -12.07 -9.21
CA TYR A 20 -6.27 -10.97 -8.71
C TYR A 20 -5.62 -10.16 -7.59
N ALA A 21 -4.37 -10.47 -7.20
CA ALA A 21 -3.68 -9.82 -6.08
C ALA A 21 -3.72 -8.29 -6.15
N CYS A 22 -3.42 -7.71 -7.31
CA CYS A 22 -3.45 -6.26 -7.49
C CYS A 22 -4.87 -5.68 -7.29
N LYS A 23 -5.90 -6.35 -7.82
CA LYS A 23 -7.30 -5.93 -7.64
C LYS A 23 -7.70 -5.99 -6.17
N GLU A 24 -7.42 -7.11 -5.50
CA GLU A 24 -7.74 -7.30 -4.08
C GLU A 24 -7.03 -6.28 -3.19
N ILE A 25 -5.75 -5.96 -3.47
CA ILE A 25 -5.02 -4.92 -2.74
C ILE A 25 -5.70 -3.55 -2.91
N ILE A 26 -6.06 -3.17 -4.13
CA ILE A 26 -6.71 -1.88 -4.42
C ILE A 26 -8.08 -1.81 -3.76
N ASP A 27 -8.89 -2.86 -3.84
CA ASP A 27 -10.23 -2.90 -3.25
C ASP A 27 -10.19 -2.79 -1.71
N ASN A 28 -9.18 -3.38 -1.07
CA ASN A 28 -9.01 -3.35 0.39
C ASN A 28 -8.31 -2.08 0.90
N LEU A 29 -7.59 -1.36 0.03
CA LEU A 29 -6.76 -0.21 0.42
C LEU A 29 -7.55 0.91 1.13
N PRO A 30 -8.74 1.35 0.66
CA PRO A 30 -9.50 2.40 1.34
C PRO A 30 -9.88 2.01 2.77
N SER A 31 -10.36 0.78 2.97
CA SER A 31 -10.72 0.31 4.32
C SER A 31 -9.51 0.26 5.25
N LEU A 32 -8.33 -0.07 4.74
CA LEU A 32 -7.10 -0.06 5.51
C LEU A 32 -6.67 1.38 5.84
N MET A 33 -6.76 2.30 4.88
CA MET A 33 -6.48 3.73 5.08
C MET A 33 -7.37 4.31 6.19
N ASP A 34 -8.68 4.03 6.17
CA ASP A 34 -9.62 4.47 7.21
C ASP A 34 -9.23 3.93 8.58
N LYS A 35 -8.92 2.63 8.69
CA LYS A 35 -8.50 1.99 9.95
C LYS A 35 -7.22 2.58 10.53
N LEU A 36 -6.34 3.06 9.67
CA LEU A 36 -5.05 3.63 10.06
C LEU A 36 -5.10 5.17 10.18
N GLY A 37 -6.25 5.80 9.91
CA GLY A 37 -6.40 7.26 9.92
C GLY A 37 -5.57 7.96 8.84
N ILE A 38 -5.40 7.33 7.67
CA ILE A 38 -4.63 7.87 6.55
C ILE A 38 -5.59 8.48 5.54
N GLU A 39 -5.54 9.80 5.37
CA GLU A 39 -6.35 10.49 4.35
C GLU A 39 -5.66 10.50 2.98
N LYS A 40 -4.33 10.65 2.94
CA LYS A 40 -3.53 10.64 1.71
C LYS A 40 -2.31 9.74 1.85
N LEU A 41 -2.04 8.95 0.81
CA LEU A 41 -0.88 8.05 0.77
C LEU A 41 0.45 8.81 0.77
N GLU A 42 0.48 10.03 0.22
CA GLU A 42 1.68 10.87 0.17
C GLU A 42 2.18 11.24 1.58
N ASP A 43 1.25 11.43 2.52
CA ASP A 43 1.55 11.87 3.89
C ASP A 43 2.30 10.81 4.71
N ILE A 44 2.25 9.54 4.28
CA ILE A 44 2.88 8.42 4.97
C ILE A 44 4.24 8.05 4.38
N ILE A 45 4.67 8.65 3.27
CA ILE A 45 5.94 8.28 2.64
C ILE A 45 7.11 8.65 3.56
N GLY A 46 7.90 7.66 3.98
CA GLY A 46 9.16 7.88 4.71
C GLY A 46 9.04 8.18 6.21
N ARG A 47 7.84 8.05 6.80
CA ARG A 47 7.62 8.30 8.24
C ARG A 47 8.37 7.36 9.19
N ALA A 48 8.90 6.23 8.72
CA ALA A 48 9.65 5.29 9.56
C ALA A 48 11.03 5.77 10.04
N HIS A 49 11.60 6.80 9.40
CA HIS A 49 12.97 7.27 9.68
C HIS A 49 13.02 8.76 10.07
N GLN A 50 11.88 9.32 10.52
CA GLN A 50 11.78 10.66 11.12
C GLN A 50 11.94 10.59 12.64
#